data_AF-A0A2N3N352-F1
#
_entry.id   AF-A0A2N3N352-F1
#
_cell.length_a   1.000
_cell.length_b   1.000
_cell.length_c   1.000
_cell.angle_alpha   90.00
_cell.angle_beta   90.00
_cell.angle_gamma   90.00
#
_symmetry.space_group_name_H-M   'P 1'
#
loop_
_entity.id
_entity.type
_entity.pdbx_description
1 polymer ?
#
loop_
_entity_poly.entity_id
_entity_poly.type
_entity_poly.pdbx_seq_one_letter_code
_entity_poly.pdbx_strand_id
1 'polypeptide(L)'
;MNTLSISIAALIIIISILFAPIQIFDPFHSVFQPIFNSVDTLASLQLRVVETIRGSHLATQPYNVEAQYPIPDETMSVSRAIRKVFLAVEQAEGAGAKVRRSIGTPQLRNFSPFLMLDHFSVKPGAGFPDQTEKRSRAGRYKQATVKAELENVELTKPPPLPTYSPHRGQETITYLLQGGIDHEDFAGNAGSLNPGDLQFMTAGRGIMHAEMPRQNADGSANVGLQLWVDLPMELKLCEPRYRDLRASEIPQVTTDDGKVTIKVISGQSHGVDSVKDLAYTPVWILDVTMKPGSKMVQPLPEGWNAFAYTLEGDALFGDGESKRKVEQYHNVVFEPEGTVVHVEVEPSAVKEARFVLVAGTPLNQPVVQYGPFVLNSKDDVYQAIMDYQGFANGFERGRDWESEIGKSMKH
;
A
#
# COMPACT_ATOMS: atom_id res chain seq x y z
N MET A 1 -5.92 6.91 -41.88
CA MET A 1 -7.09 7.72 -41.53
C MET A 1 -6.71 9.20 -41.41
N ASN A 2 -6.28 9.87 -42.49
CA ASN A 2 -5.83 11.29 -42.41
C ASN A 2 -6.17 12.14 -43.65
N THR A 3 -7.07 11.69 -44.52
CA THR A 3 -7.44 12.43 -45.75
C THR A 3 -8.83 13.07 -45.69
N LEU A 4 -9.67 12.72 -44.69
CA LEU A 4 -11.04 13.22 -44.59
C LEU A 4 -11.15 14.56 -43.83
N SER A 5 -10.32 14.80 -42.81
CA SER A 5 -10.38 16.05 -42.02
C SER A 5 -9.86 17.29 -42.77
N ILE A 6 -8.88 17.13 -43.66
CA ILE A 6 -8.28 18.25 -44.40
C ILE A 6 -9.28 18.81 -45.44
N SER A 7 -10.16 17.95 -45.96
CA SER A 7 -11.14 18.33 -46.99
C SER A 7 -12.30 19.18 -46.43
N ILE A 8 -12.67 18.98 -45.16
CA ILE A 8 -13.77 19.72 -44.52
C ILE A 8 -13.32 21.13 -44.10
N ALA A 9 -12.10 21.26 -43.56
CA ALA A 9 -11.55 22.57 -43.18
C ALA A 9 -11.35 23.49 -44.40
N ALA A 10 -10.89 22.96 -45.52
CA ALA A 10 -10.75 23.72 -46.77
C ALA A 10 -12.12 24.18 -47.33
N LEU A 11 -13.15 23.34 -47.22
CA LEU A 11 -14.50 23.68 -47.69
C LEU A 11 -15.15 24.79 -46.83
N ILE A 12 -14.93 24.76 -45.52
CA ILE A 12 -15.44 25.80 -44.60
C ILE A 12 -14.78 27.15 -44.88
N ILE A 13 -13.47 27.19 -45.12
CA ILE A 13 -12.75 28.45 -45.43
C ILE A 13 -13.24 29.03 -46.77
N ILE A 14 -13.49 28.21 -47.78
CA ILE A 14 -14.01 28.66 -49.08
C ILE A 14 -15.43 29.25 -48.94
N ILE A 15 -16.29 28.61 -48.12
CA ILE A 15 -17.64 29.11 -47.84
C ILE A 15 -17.58 30.42 -47.04
N SER A 16 -16.68 30.55 -46.08
CA SER A 16 -16.52 31.80 -45.31
C SER A 16 -16.03 32.98 -46.16
N ILE A 17 -15.21 32.72 -47.18
CA ILE A 17 -14.71 33.77 -48.11
C ILE A 17 -15.78 34.18 -49.13
N LEU A 18 -16.66 33.25 -49.53
CA LEU A 18 -17.75 33.55 -50.47
C LEU A 18 -18.90 34.36 -49.84
N PHE A 19 -18.96 34.49 -48.51
CA PHE A 19 -20.10 35.06 -47.79
C PHE A 19 -19.79 36.23 -46.84
N ALA A 20 -18.83 37.11 -47.18
CA ALA A 20 -18.72 38.42 -46.53
C ALA A 20 -18.26 39.54 -47.49
N PRO A 21 -18.90 40.73 -47.53
CA PRO A 21 -20.28 41.08 -47.19
C PRO A 21 -21.04 41.66 -48.40
N ILE A 22 -22.19 41.08 -48.75
CA ILE A 22 -23.23 41.80 -49.50
C ILE A 22 -24.29 42.18 -48.46
N GLN A 23 -24.28 43.46 -48.06
CA GLN A 23 -25.32 44.04 -47.22
C GLN A 23 -26.64 44.15 -47.99
N ILE A 24 -27.41 43.06 -48.09
CA ILE A 24 -28.82 43.13 -48.50
C ILE A 24 -29.63 42.06 -47.74
N PHE A 25 -30.52 42.56 -46.87
CA PHE A 25 -31.72 41.93 -46.29
C PHE A 25 -31.66 40.48 -45.75
N ASP A 26 -31.85 40.41 -44.44
CA ASP A 26 -31.97 39.21 -43.59
C ASP A 26 -33.37 38.57 -43.72
N PRO A 27 -33.45 37.26 -44.05
CA PRO A 27 -34.14 36.35 -43.14
C PRO A 27 -33.40 35.01 -42.92
N PHE A 28 -32.14 34.90 -43.35
CA PHE A 28 -31.38 33.64 -43.29
C PHE A 28 -30.59 33.48 -41.98
N HIS A 29 -30.39 34.53 -41.19
CA HIS A 29 -29.51 34.47 -40.03
C HIS A 29 -30.14 33.77 -38.80
N SER A 30 -31.47 33.72 -38.70
CA SER A 30 -32.20 33.09 -37.58
C SER A 30 -32.38 31.57 -37.71
N VAL A 31 -32.32 31.04 -38.94
CA VAL A 31 -32.54 29.61 -39.22
C VAL A 31 -31.29 28.78 -38.94
N PHE A 32 -30.10 29.34 -39.13
CA PHE A 32 -28.83 28.61 -39.02
C PHE A 32 -28.08 28.79 -37.69
N GLN A 33 -28.53 29.70 -36.82
CA GLN A 33 -27.93 29.90 -35.50
C GLN A 33 -27.82 28.62 -34.63
N PRO A 34 -28.83 27.74 -34.58
CA PRO A 34 -28.71 26.49 -33.82
C PRO A 34 -27.61 25.55 -34.34
N ILE A 35 -27.35 25.60 -35.65
CA ILE A 35 -26.35 24.75 -36.32
C ILE A 35 -24.94 25.26 -36.01
N PHE A 36 -24.70 26.58 -36.06
CA PHE A 36 -23.41 27.15 -35.69
C PHE A 36 -23.05 26.93 -34.21
N ASN A 37 -24.01 27.11 -33.30
CA ASN A 37 -23.80 26.81 -31.87
C ASN A 37 -23.46 25.32 -31.62
N SER A 38 -24.01 24.42 -32.42
CA SER A 38 -23.72 22.98 -32.32
C SER A 38 -22.31 22.64 -32.82
N VAL A 39 -21.81 23.36 -33.83
CA VAL A 39 -20.44 23.18 -34.37
C VAL A 39 -19.38 23.72 -33.41
N ASP A 40 -19.63 24.86 -32.74
CA ASP A 40 -18.73 25.39 -31.70
C ASP A 40 -18.69 24.50 -30.46
N THR A 41 -19.83 23.88 -30.13
CA THR A 41 -19.91 22.87 -29.04
C THR A 41 -19.11 21.61 -29.41
N LEU A 42 -19.15 21.16 -30.67
CA LEU A 42 -18.37 20.01 -31.14
C LEU A 42 -16.86 20.31 -31.25
N ALA A 43 -16.49 21.52 -31.67
CA ALA A 43 -15.09 21.96 -31.73
C ALA A 43 -14.48 22.09 -30.32
N SER A 44 -15.23 22.60 -29.35
CA SER A 44 -14.80 22.67 -27.94
C SER A 44 -14.74 21.29 -27.28
N LEU A 45 -15.62 20.35 -27.64
CA LEU A 45 -15.54 18.95 -27.23
C LEU A 45 -14.31 18.23 -27.83
N GLN A 46 -13.99 18.46 -29.11
CA GLN A 46 -12.77 17.90 -29.71
C GLN A 46 -11.49 18.48 -29.10
N LEU A 47 -11.45 19.79 -28.80
CA LEU A 47 -10.33 20.40 -28.08
C LEU A 47 -10.18 19.82 -26.66
N ARG A 48 -11.28 19.64 -25.92
CA ARG A 48 -11.26 18.99 -24.59
C ARG A 48 -10.83 17.52 -24.64
N VAL A 49 -11.25 16.78 -25.66
CA VAL A 49 -10.82 15.38 -25.87
C VAL A 49 -9.35 15.32 -26.27
N VAL A 50 -8.86 16.24 -27.10
CA VAL A 50 -7.43 16.32 -27.47
C VAL A 50 -6.56 16.79 -26.29
N GLU A 51 -7.05 17.69 -25.43
CA GLU A 51 -6.38 18.08 -24.18
C GLU A 51 -6.40 16.95 -23.15
N THR A 52 -7.48 16.17 -23.08
CA THR A 52 -7.56 14.97 -22.23
C THR A 52 -6.65 13.85 -22.74
N ILE A 53 -6.53 13.68 -24.07
CA ILE A 53 -5.63 12.71 -24.69
C ILE A 53 -4.16 13.16 -24.61
N ARG A 54 -3.87 14.47 -24.68
CA ARG A 54 -2.53 15.03 -24.39
C ARG A 54 -2.20 14.98 -22.90
N GLY A 55 -3.19 15.12 -22.02
CA GLY A 55 -3.05 14.93 -20.58
C GLY A 55 -2.82 13.48 -20.18
N SER A 56 -3.38 12.51 -20.93
CA SER A 56 -3.18 11.07 -20.68
C SER A 56 -1.83 10.52 -21.15
N HIS A 57 -0.99 11.32 -21.82
CA HIS A 57 0.36 10.92 -22.23
C HIS A 57 1.48 11.46 -21.32
N LEU A 58 1.12 12.08 -20.19
CA LEU A 58 2.03 12.51 -19.13
C LEU A 58 1.75 11.74 -17.83
N ALA A 59 1.94 10.42 -17.85
CA ALA A 59 1.97 9.61 -16.63
C ALA A 59 3.04 8.51 -16.76
N THR A 60 4.27 8.92 -17.07
CA THR A 60 5.47 8.10 -16.85
C THR A 60 6.53 8.86 -16.06
N GLN A 61 6.15 9.97 -15.42
CA GLN A 61 6.98 10.60 -14.41
C GLN A 61 6.69 9.86 -13.10
N PRO A 62 7.69 9.31 -12.39
CA PRO A 62 7.46 8.79 -11.06
C PRO A 62 6.80 9.88 -10.22
N TYR A 63 5.74 9.52 -9.51
CA TYR A 63 5.13 10.42 -8.53
C TYR A 63 6.20 10.71 -7.49
N ASN A 64 6.89 11.85 -7.67
CA ASN A 64 8.08 12.22 -6.93
C ASN A 64 7.62 12.83 -5.59
N VAL A 65 7.12 11.99 -4.70
CA VAL A 65 6.63 12.42 -3.37
C VAL A 65 7.77 12.59 -2.37
N GLU A 66 9.02 12.34 -2.77
CA GLU A 66 10.18 12.86 -2.06
C GLU A 66 10.39 14.36 -2.35
N ALA A 67 9.30 15.14 -2.39
CA ALA A 67 9.41 16.55 -2.04
C ALA A 67 9.94 16.57 -0.61
N GLN A 68 11.24 16.86 -0.48
CA GLN A 68 12.03 16.89 0.75
C GLN A 68 11.18 17.28 1.95
N TYR A 69 10.70 16.30 2.71
CA TYR A 69 10.12 16.58 4.02
C TYR A 69 11.29 17.05 4.87
N PRO A 70 11.33 18.33 5.27
CA PRO A 70 12.47 18.85 6.01
C PRO A 70 12.58 18.04 7.29
N ILE A 71 13.67 17.28 7.41
CA ILE A 71 14.05 16.67 8.67
C ILE A 71 14.43 17.83 9.58
N PRO A 72 13.76 17.98 10.74
CA PRO A 72 13.96 19.16 11.57
C PRO A 72 15.42 19.26 12.05
N ASP A 73 15.95 20.47 12.04
CA ASP A 73 17.28 20.80 12.55
C ASP A 73 17.40 20.40 14.03
N GLU A 74 18.52 19.79 14.43
CA GLU A 74 18.73 19.16 15.76
C GLU A 74 18.49 20.13 16.92
N THR A 75 18.58 21.44 16.68
CA THR A 75 18.43 22.49 17.69
C THR A 75 16.99 22.76 18.14
N MET A 76 15.97 22.22 17.46
CA MET A 76 14.54 22.40 17.79
C MET A 76 13.76 21.08 17.77
N SER A 77 14.37 19.98 18.22
CA SER A 77 13.69 18.68 18.28
C SER A 77 12.63 18.64 19.39
N VAL A 78 11.41 18.23 19.06
CA VAL A 78 10.31 18.03 20.01
C VAL A 78 9.97 16.53 20.04
N SER A 79 10.04 15.90 21.21
CA SER A 79 9.68 14.48 21.35
C SER A 79 8.21 14.27 21.02
N ARG A 80 7.92 13.29 20.16
CA ARG A 80 6.57 12.83 19.91
C ARG A 80 6.01 12.15 21.16
N ALA A 81 4.81 12.53 21.55
CA ALA A 81 4.12 11.91 22.68
C ALA A 81 3.63 10.51 22.32
N ILE A 82 3.56 9.61 23.30
CA ILE A 82 2.95 8.29 23.11
C ILE A 82 1.44 8.44 23.20
N ARG A 83 0.75 8.23 22.07
CA ARG A 83 -0.71 8.18 22.00
C ARG A 83 -1.26 6.92 22.65
N LYS A 84 -0.65 5.78 22.34
CA LYS A 84 -1.16 4.46 22.78
C LYS A 84 -0.06 3.41 22.80
N VAL A 85 -0.14 2.51 23.77
CA VAL A 85 0.64 1.25 23.76
C VAL A 85 -0.32 0.09 23.97
N PHE A 86 -0.21 -0.94 23.15
CA PHE A 86 -1.06 -2.12 23.28
C PHE A 86 -0.42 -3.38 22.70
N LEU A 87 -0.78 -4.53 23.27
CA LEU A 87 -0.32 -5.85 22.84
C LEU A 87 -1.00 -6.26 21.53
N ALA A 88 -0.22 -6.75 20.56
CA ALA A 88 -0.75 -7.35 19.34
C ALA A 88 -1.48 -8.65 19.66
N VAL A 89 -2.66 -8.83 19.05
CA VAL A 89 -3.55 -9.97 19.31
C VAL A 89 -3.14 -11.14 18.41
N GLU A 90 -2.85 -12.30 19.01
CA GLU A 90 -2.61 -13.53 18.25
C GLU A 90 -3.93 -14.09 17.68
N GLN A 91 -3.94 -14.41 16.39
CA GLN A 91 -5.07 -15.02 15.68
C GLN A 91 -4.58 -15.97 14.59
N ALA A 92 -5.46 -16.91 14.21
CA ALA A 92 -5.23 -17.80 13.08
C ALA A 92 -5.64 -17.09 11.78
N GLU A 93 -4.84 -17.25 10.72
CA GLU A 93 -5.11 -16.76 9.37
C GLU A 93 -4.80 -17.85 8.34
N GLY A 94 -5.38 -17.72 7.15
CA GLY A 94 -5.14 -18.65 6.04
C GLY A 94 -5.34 -20.13 6.41
N ALA A 95 -4.43 -20.98 5.92
CA ALA A 95 -4.39 -22.40 6.25
C ALA A 95 -3.30 -22.65 7.30
N GLY A 96 -3.66 -22.65 8.59
CA GLY A 96 -2.75 -23.02 9.68
C GLY A 96 -1.69 -21.99 10.05
N ALA A 97 -1.72 -20.79 9.46
CA ALA A 97 -0.82 -19.69 9.81
C ALA A 97 -1.25 -19.02 11.12
N LYS A 98 -0.28 -18.56 11.92
CA LYS A 98 -0.52 -17.72 13.09
C LYS A 98 0.04 -16.34 12.84
N VAL A 99 -0.74 -15.32 13.17
CA VAL A 99 -0.29 -13.93 13.12
C VAL A 99 -0.60 -13.23 14.43
N ARG A 100 0.25 -12.28 14.82
CA ARG A 100 -0.07 -11.28 15.84
C ARG A 100 -0.41 -9.97 15.14
N ARG A 101 -1.68 -9.58 15.17
CA ARG A 101 -2.17 -8.37 14.52
C ARG A 101 -2.19 -7.19 15.49
N SER A 102 -1.59 -6.06 15.11
CA SER A 102 -1.68 -4.81 15.87
C SER A 102 -2.59 -3.79 15.18
N ILE A 103 -2.20 -3.33 13.99
CA ILE A 103 -2.98 -2.39 13.15
C ILE A 103 -4.07 -3.18 12.42
N GLY A 104 -5.25 -2.58 12.28
CA GLY A 104 -6.44 -3.25 11.70
C GLY A 104 -7.29 -3.99 12.73
N THR A 105 -6.85 -4.04 14.00
CA THR A 105 -7.68 -4.50 15.12
C THR A 105 -8.62 -3.38 15.59
N PRO A 106 -9.72 -3.69 16.34
CA PRO A 106 -10.54 -2.65 16.99
C PRO A 106 -9.75 -1.66 17.85
N GLN A 107 -8.56 -2.03 18.31
CA GLN A 107 -7.71 -1.16 19.13
C GLN A 107 -7.06 -0.04 18.30
N LEU A 108 -6.85 -0.25 16.99
CA LEU A 108 -6.26 0.73 16.09
C LEU A 108 -6.76 0.50 14.66
N ARG A 109 -8.03 0.85 14.43
CA ARG A 109 -8.61 0.99 13.09
C ARG A 109 -8.36 2.41 12.57
N ASN A 110 -8.34 2.57 11.25
CA ASN A 110 -8.27 3.88 10.58
C ASN A 110 -6.99 4.67 10.90
N PHE A 111 -5.82 4.02 10.84
CA PHE A 111 -4.53 4.64 11.13
C PHE A 111 -3.73 4.90 9.85
N SER A 112 -4.25 5.83 9.02
CA SER A 112 -3.68 6.12 7.70
C SER A 112 -2.17 6.46 7.75
N PRO A 113 -1.37 6.02 6.77
CA PRO A 113 -1.74 5.19 5.62
C PRO A 113 -1.77 3.68 5.95
N PHE A 114 -1.58 3.29 7.21
CA PHE A 114 -1.46 1.89 7.59
C PHE A 114 -2.82 1.23 7.78
N LEU A 115 -3.02 0.13 7.06
CA LEU A 115 -4.26 -0.62 7.05
C LEU A 115 -4.19 -1.84 7.97
N MET A 116 -3.03 -2.49 8.02
CA MET A 116 -2.80 -3.73 8.75
C MET A 116 -1.32 -3.89 9.06
N LEU A 117 -1.00 -4.46 10.23
CA LEU A 117 0.32 -4.99 10.54
C LEU A 117 0.16 -6.34 11.21
N ASP A 118 0.71 -7.36 10.57
CA ASP A 118 0.80 -8.71 11.10
C ASP A 118 2.26 -9.08 11.34
N HIS A 119 2.54 -9.59 12.53
CA HIS A 119 3.75 -10.36 12.82
C HIS A 119 3.41 -11.84 12.67
N PHE A 120 3.81 -12.45 11.56
CA PHE A 120 3.46 -13.81 11.23
C PHE A 120 4.51 -14.81 11.71
N SER A 121 4.05 -16.01 12.07
CA SER A 121 4.87 -17.19 12.28
C SER A 121 4.18 -18.37 11.58
N VAL A 122 4.77 -18.83 10.47
CA VAL A 122 4.14 -19.81 9.58
C VAL A 122 5.06 -20.99 9.35
N LYS A 123 4.58 -22.18 9.72
CA LYS A 123 5.30 -23.44 9.49
C LYS A 123 5.10 -23.93 8.04
N PRO A 124 6.02 -24.74 7.51
CA PRO A 124 5.79 -25.46 6.26
C PRO A 124 4.51 -26.31 6.34
N GLY A 125 3.73 -26.35 5.25
CA GLY A 125 2.39 -26.97 5.25
C GLY A 125 1.29 -26.09 5.87
N ALA A 126 1.63 -24.88 6.29
CA ALA A 126 0.70 -23.79 6.55
C ALA A 126 0.99 -22.62 5.58
N GLY A 127 0.10 -21.65 5.47
CA GLY A 127 0.33 -20.47 4.64
C GLY A 127 -0.94 -19.85 4.08
N PHE A 128 -0.78 -19.13 2.98
CA PHE A 128 -1.86 -18.48 2.27
C PHE A 128 -2.05 -19.15 0.89
N PRO A 129 -2.51 -20.42 0.85
CA PRO A 129 -2.59 -21.17 -0.39
C PRO A 129 -3.64 -20.64 -1.36
N ASP A 130 -3.35 -20.80 -2.65
CA ASP A 130 -4.35 -20.89 -3.71
C ASP A 130 -5.12 -22.22 -3.55
N GLN A 131 -6.34 -22.15 -3.02
CA GLN A 131 -7.27 -23.28 -2.94
C GLN A 131 -8.17 -23.36 -4.19
N THR A 132 -7.57 -23.57 -5.35
CA THR A 132 -8.24 -23.77 -6.66
C THR A 132 -9.36 -24.85 -6.68
N GLU A 133 -9.42 -25.79 -5.73
CA GLU A 133 -10.32 -26.96 -5.78
C GLU A 133 -11.78 -26.74 -5.33
N LYS A 134 -12.11 -25.62 -4.67
CA LYS A 134 -13.51 -25.36 -4.23
C LYS A 134 -14.36 -24.56 -5.23
N ARG A 135 -13.99 -24.52 -6.52
CA ARG A 135 -14.81 -23.92 -7.58
C ARG A 135 -16.21 -24.55 -7.71
N SER A 136 -16.45 -25.77 -7.21
CA SER A 136 -17.65 -26.53 -7.55
C SER A 136 -18.88 -26.38 -6.64
N ARG A 137 -18.79 -25.83 -5.41
CA ARG A 137 -19.99 -25.70 -4.52
C ARG A 137 -20.07 -24.48 -3.60
N ALA A 138 -19.01 -23.72 -3.37
CA ALA A 138 -19.02 -22.61 -2.41
C ALA A 138 -18.85 -21.24 -3.10
N GLY A 139 -19.95 -20.52 -3.29
CA GLY A 139 -19.93 -19.06 -3.23
C GLY A 139 -19.73 -18.28 -4.53
N ARG A 140 -20.61 -18.45 -5.53
CA ARG A 140 -21.06 -17.25 -6.25
C ARG A 140 -21.81 -16.42 -5.23
N TYR A 141 -21.16 -15.43 -4.63
CA TYR A 141 -21.90 -14.46 -3.82
C TYR A 141 -22.95 -13.83 -4.72
N LYS A 142 -24.23 -14.02 -4.39
CA LYS A 142 -25.29 -13.38 -5.15
C LYS A 142 -25.09 -11.88 -4.99
N GLN A 143 -25.16 -11.16 -6.09
CA GLN A 143 -24.98 -9.71 -6.18
C GLN A 143 -25.78 -8.95 -5.10
N ALA A 144 -26.99 -9.41 -4.79
CA ALA A 144 -27.84 -8.86 -3.73
C ALA A 144 -27.31 -9.11 -2.30
N THR A 145 -26.62 -10.22 -2.04
CA THR A 145 -26.06 -10.56 -0.71
C THR A 145 -24.87 -9.67 -0.37
N VAL A 146 -23.95 -9.46 -1.31
CA VAL A 146 -22.79 -8.56 -1.11
C VAL A 146 -23.25 -7.13 -0.92
N LYS A 147 -24.22 -6.69 -1.72
CA LYS A 147 -24.78 -5.34 -1.59
C LYS A 147 -25.45 -5.14 -0.22
N ALA A 148 -26.24 -6.11 0.25
CA ALA A 148 -26.87 -6.06 1.57
C ALA A 148 -25.85 -6.13 2.73
N GLU A 149 -24.77 -6.89 2.60
CA GLU A 149 -23.67 -6.90 3.58
C GLU A 149 -22.93 -5.56 3.61
N LEU A 150 -22.65 -4.96 2.44
CA LEU A 150 -22.02 -3.65 2.32
C LEU A 150 -22.91 -2.51 2.84
N GLU A 151 -24.23 -2.62 2.67
CA GLU A 151 -25.21 -1.68 3.24
C GLU A 151 -25.23 -1.72 4.77
N ASN A 152 -25.04 -2.89 5.37
CA ASN A 152 -25.03 -3.12 6.83
C ASN A 152 -23.62 -3.07 7.49
N VAL A 153 -22.62 -2.45 6.84
CA VAL A 153 -21.26 -2.33 7.40
C VAL A 153 -21.24 -1.37 8.61
N GLU A 154 -21.75 -1.82 9.74
CA GLU A 154 -21.03 -1.71 11.00
C GLU A 154 -20.04 -2.88 11.01
N LEU A 155 -18.85 -2.66 10.40
CA LEU A 155 -17.52 -3.15 10.79
C LEU A 155 -17.36 -4.56 11.44
N THR A 156 -18.28 -5.47 11.19
CA THR A 156 -18.31 -6.85 11.69
C THR A 156 -17.74 -7.78 10.63
N LYS A 157 -17.07 -8.81 11.14
CA LYS A 157 -16.10 -9.68 10.47
C LYS A 157 -16.47 -10.00 9.02
N PRO A 158 -15.57 -9.75 8.03
CA PRO A 158 -15.85 -10.07 6.64
C PRO A 158 -16.13 -11.57 6.50
N PRO A 159 -17.03 -11.99 5.58
CA PRO A 159 -17.29 -13.39 5.34
C PRO A 159 -16.02 -14.06 4.78
N PRO A 160 -15.91 -15.40 4.86
CA PRO A 160 -14.74 -16.11 4.37
C PRO A 160 -14.53 -15.80 2.87
N LEU A 161 -13.36 -15.22 2.58
CA LEU A 161 -12.93 -14.90 1.23
C LEU A 161 -12.64 -16.19 0.46
N PRO A 162 -12.90 -16.23 -0.86
CA PRO A 162 -12.61 -17.39 -1.68
C PRO A 162 -11.11 -17.54 -1.93
N THR A 163 -10.56 -18.71 -1.60
CA THR A 163 -9.60 -19.56 -2.34
C THR A 163 -8.36 -18.98 -3.04
N TYR A 164 -8.15 -17.67 -3.13
CA TYR A 164 -6.96 -17.00 -3.66
C TYR A 164 -6.65 -15.81 -2.73
N SER A 165 -5.44 -15.25 -2.79
CA SER A 165 -5.14 -13.96 -2.13
C SER A 165 -5.20 -12.81 -3.15
N PRO A 166 -6.39 -12.35 -3.60
CA PRO A 166 -6.47 -11.18 -4.45
C PRO A 166 -6.25 -9.92 -3.62
N HIS A 167 -5.68 -8.85 -4.17
CA HIS A 167 -5.66 -7.51 -3.55
C HIS A 167 -6.00 -6.42 -4.56
N ARG A 168 -6.56 -5.29 -4.10
CA ARG A 168 -6.79 -4.09 -4.92
C ARG A 168 -6.82 -2.83 -4.07
N GLY A 169 -6.03 -1.83 -4.47
CA GLY A 169 -6.05 -0.48 -3.92
C GLY A 169 -5.10 -0.23 -2.75
N GLN A 170 -4.18 -1.16 -2.46
CA GLN A 170 -3.16 -1.05 -1.42
C GLN A 170 -1.78 -1.53 -1.91
N GLU A 171 -0.75 -1.27 -1.11
CA GLU A 171 0.56 -1.92 -1.17
C GLU A 171 0.69 -2.90 0.00
N THR A 172 1.32 -4.05 -0.26
CA THR A 172 1.69 -5.03 0.76
C THR A 172 3.20 -5.11 0.85
N ILE A 173 3.73 -4.93 2.04
CA ILE A 173 5.17 -4.96 2.32
C ILE A 173 5.44 -6.16 3.24
N THR A 174 6.12 -7.17 2.72
CA THR A 174 6.51 -8.37 3.46
C THR A 174 7.98 -8.26 3.84
N TYR A 175 8.32 -8.27 5.13
CA TYR A 175 9.70 -8.25 5.65
C TYR A 175 10.01 -9.56 6.37
N LEU A 176 10.97 -10.33 5.86
CA LEU A 176 11.28 -11.65 6.40
C LEU A 176 12.37 -11.57 7.49
N LEU A 177 12.05 -12.04 8.70
CA LEU A 177 12.95 -12.00 9.85
C LEU A 177 13.72 -13.33 10.02
N GLN A 178 13.08 -14.46 9.75
CA GLN A 178 13.65 -15.80 9.88
C GLN A 178 13.05 -16.76 8.83
N GLY A 179 13.90 -17.67 8.33
CA GLY A 179 13.50 -18.73 7.40
C GLY A 179 13.47 -18.26 5.93
N GLY A 180 12.50 -18.74 5.16
CA GLY A 180 12.30 -18.43 3.75
C GLY A 180 10.82 -18.38 3.36
N ILE A 181 10.46 -17.48 2.45
CA ILE A 181 9.14 -17.45 1.81
C ILE A 181 9.34 -17.44 0.30
N ASP A 182 8.58 -18.23 -0.43
CA ASP A 182 8.45 -18.13 -1.88
C ASP A 182 7.16 -17.35 -2.20
N HIS A 183 7.22 -16.56 -3.26
CA HIS A 183 6.06 -15.80 -3.72
C HIS A 183 5.95 -15.89 -5.24
N GLU A 184 4.72 -15.82 -5.74
CA GLU A 184 4.43 -15.68 -7.17
C GLU A 184 3.08 -15.02 -7.41
N ASP A 185 2.92 -14.37 -8.56
CA ASP A 185 1.69 -13.71 -8.95
C ASP A 185 1.25 -14.02 -10.39
N PHE A 186 0.02 -13.66 -10.70
CA PHE A 186 -0.56 -13.84 -12.03
C PHE A 186 0.00 -12.91 -13.11
N ALA A 187 0.90 -12.00 -12.75
CA ALA A 187 1.59 -11.10 -13.66
C ALA A 187 2.94 -11.68 -14.10
N GLY A 188 3.31 -12.85 -13.56
CA GLY A 188 4.52 -13.58 -13.88
C GLY A 188 5.70 -13.21 -13.00
N ASN A 189 5.50 -12.40 -11.95
CA ASN A 189 6.55 -12.17 -10.97
C ASN A 189 6.61 -13.37 -10.03
N ALA A 190 7.82 -13.83 -9.73
CA ALA A 190 8.07 -14.88 -8.76
C ALA A 190 9.45 -14.72 -8.15
N GLY A 191 9.64 -15.24 -6.94
CA GLY A 191 10.91 -15.15 -6.24
C GLY A 191 10.86 -15.77 -4.84
N SER A 192 11.98 -15.63 -4.15
CA SER A 192 12.14 -16.09 -2.77
C SER A 192 12.67 -14.96 -1.91
N LEU A 193 12.09 -14.77 -0.74
CA LEU A 193 12.60 -13.92 0.33
C LEU A 193 13.43 -14.75 1.31
N ASN A 194 14.60 -14.23 1.68
CA ASN A 194 15.49 -14.75 2.72
C ASN A 194 15.49 -13.80 3.93
N PRO A 195 16.09 -14.19 5.07
CA PRO A 195 16.11 -13.33 6.25
C PRO A 195 16.77 -11.99 5.95
N GLY A 196 16.07 -10.90 6.25
CA GLY A 196 16.47 -9.53 5.94
C GLY A 196 15.93 -9.00 4.60
N ASP A 197 15.39 -9.85 3.72
CA ASP A 197 14.80 -9.42 2.46
C ASP A 197 13.39 -8.85 2.67
N LEU A 198 13.01 -7.91 1.81
CA LEU A 198 11.67 -7.37 1.72
C LEU A 198 11.07 -7.56 0.33
N GLN A 199 9.75 -7.70 0.29
CA GLN A 199 8.94 -7.56 -0.91
C GLN A 199 8.05 -6.32 -0.73
N PHE A 200 8.10 -5.41 -1.70
CA PHE A 200 7.13 -4.33 -1.87
C PHE A 200 6.26 -4.66 -3.08
N MET A 201 4.98 -4.99 -2.83
CA MET A 201 4.00 -5.26 -3.87
C MET A 201 2.94 -4.18 -3.88
N THR A 202 2.87 -3.43 -4.98
CA THR A 202 1.74 -2.53 -5.27
C THR A 202 0.64 -3.35 -5.93
N ALA A 203 -0.52 -3.51 -5.28
CA ALA A 203 -1.64 -4.27 -5.86
C ALA A 203 -2.37 -3.47 -6.95
N GLY A 204 -2.46 -2.14 -6.80
CA GLY A 204 -3.09 -1.25 -7.77
C GLY A 204 -4.50 -1.73 -8.16
N ARG A 205 -4.77 -1.78 -9.46
CA ARG A 205 -6.05 -2.23 -10.05
C ARG A 205 -6.37 -3.72 -9.83
N GLY A 206 -5.46 -4.53 -9.31
CA GLY A 206 -5.72 -5.94 -9.02
C GLY A 206 -4.50 -6.81 -9.18
N ILE A 207 -4.19 -7.58 -8.14
CA ILE A 207 -3.20 -8.67 -8.20
C ILE A 207 -3.82 -9.94 -7.60
N MET A 208 -3.52 -11.10 -8.15
CA MET A 208 -3.67 -12.39 -7.47
C MET A 208 -2.29 -12.99 -7.27
N HIS A 209 -1.99 -13.40 -6.04
CA HIS A 209 -0.68 -13.92 -5.68
C HIS A 209 -0.77 -15.00 -4.61
N ALA A 210 0.34 -15.71 -4.42
CA ALA A 210 0.55 -16.69 -3.37
C ALA A 210 1.86 -16.39 -2.64
N GLU A 211 1.86 -16.56 -1.32
CA GLU A 211 3.03 -16.46 -0.46
C GLU A 211 3.12 -17.74 0.39
N MET A 212 4.16 -18.54 0.16
CA MET A 212 4.30 -19.87 0.73
C MET A 212 5.58 -20.01 1.55
N PRO A 213 5.51 -20.45 2.81
CA PRO A 213 6.70 -20.70 3.63
C PRO A 213 7.55 -21.83 3.06
N ARG A 214 8.86 -21.61 2.95
CA ARG A 214 9.83 -22.66 2.64
C ARG A 214 10.04 -23.60 3.84
N GLN A 215 10.42 -24.83 3.53
CA GLN A 215 10.82 -25.81 4.52
C GLN A 215 12.18 -25.45 5.13
N ASN A 216 12.20 -25.09 6.41
CA ASN A 216 13.45 -24.93 7.16
C ASN A 216 14.02 -26.31 7.55
N ALA A 217 15.35 -26.43 7.54
CA ALA A 217 16.05 -27.68 7.81
C ALA A 217 15.79 -28.24 9.22
N ASP A 218 15.56 -27.36 10.19
CA ASP A 218 15.25 -27.68 11.59
C ASP A 218 13.73 -27.79 11.87
N GLY A 219 12.89 -27.61 10.84
CA GLY A 219 11.42 -27.58 10.97
C GLY A 219 10.87 -26.35 11.69
N SER A 220 11.69 -25.33 11.93
CA SER A 220 11.26 -24.07 12.53
C SER A 220 10.28 -23.31 11.61
N ALA A 221 9.49 -22.43 12.22
CA ALA A 221 8.56 -21.57 11.48
C ALA A 221 9.32 -20.44 10.77
N ASN A 222 8.76 -19.96 9.66
CA ASN A 222 9.18 -18.73 9.00
C ASN A 222 8.52 -17.56 9.72
N VAL A 223 9.30 -16.54 10.06
CA VAL A 223 8.85 -15.41 10.88
C VAL A 223 9.10 -14.12 10.11
N GLY A 224 8.12 -13.23 10.10
CA GLY A 224 8.24 -11.94 9.42
C GLY A 224 7.11 -10.99 9.76
N LEU A 225 7.16 -9.83 9.11
CA LEU A 225 6.14 -8.80 9.20
C LEU A 225 5.43 -8.65 7.86
N GLN A 226 4.13 -8.42 7.88
CA GLN A 226 3.37 -7.97 6.73
C GLN A 226 2.63 -6.68 7.06
N LEU A 227 2.99 -5.60 6.36
CA LEU A 227 2.43 -4.27 6.51
C LEU A 227 1.60 -3.94 5.26
N TRP A 228 0.35 -3.52 5.45
CA TRP A 228 -0.46 -2.98 4.37
C TRP A 228 -0.49 -1.46 4.45
N VAL A 229 -0.18 -0.83 3.33
CA VAL A 229 -0.16 0.63 3.17
C VAL A 229 -1.19 1.02 2.12
N ASP A 230 -2.08 1.95 2.46
CA ASP A 230 -3.10 2.44 1.55
C ASP A 230 -2.47 3.22 0.40
N LEU A 231 -3.02 3.08 -0.81
CA LEU A 231 -2.63 3.88 -1.96
C LEU A 231 -3.46 5.18 -2.01
N PRO A 232 -2.87 6.31 -2.46
CA PRO A 232 -3.62 7.50 -2.83
C PRO A 232 -4.74 7.14 -3.81
N MET A 233 -5.90 7.79 -3.67
CA MET A 233 -7.09 7.54 -4.48
C MET A 233 -6.77 7.47 -5.98
N GLU A 234 -5.95 8.38 -6.48
CA GLU A 234 -5.52 8.48 -7.87
C GLU A 234 -4.60 7.33 -8.34
N LEU A 235 -3.98 6.60 -7.41
CA LEU A 235 -3.10 5.45 -7.69
C LEU A 235 -3.76 4.10 -7.41
N LYS A 236 -4.96 4.04 -6.85
CA LYS A 236 -5.64 2.76 -6.55
C LYS A 236 -5.91 1.89 -7.77
N LEU A 237 -5.88 2.45 -8.98
CA LEU A 237 -6.06 1.73 -10.24
C LEU A 237 -4.79 1.72 -11.11
N CYS A 238 -3.62 2.02 -10.55
CA CYS A 238 -2.36 1.85 -11.27
C CYS A 238 -2.11 0.37 -11.60
N GLU A 239 -1.22 0.11 -12.56
CA GLU A 239 -0.80 -1.26 -12.84
C GLU A 239 -0.05 -1.86 -11.63
N PRO A 240 -0.25 -3.15 -11.32
CA PRO A 240 0.47 -3.80 -10.24
C PRO A 240 1.97 -3.71 -10.48
N ARG A 241 2.72 -3.49 -9.39
CA ARG A 241 4.18 -3.33 -9.43
C ARG A 241 4.82 -4.16 -8.34
N TYR A 242 6.01 -4.65 -8.62
CA TYR A 242 6.77 -5.52 -7.74
C TYR A 242 8.20 -4.99 -7.54
N ARG A 243 8.68 -4.94 -6.29
CA ARG A 243 10.09 -4.64 -5.95
C ARG A 243 10.56 -5.48 -4.76
N ASP A 244 11.43 -6.45 -5.04
CA ASP A 244 12.26 -7.09 -4.01
C ASP A 244 13.33 -6.12 -3.54
N LEU A 245 13.58 -6.02 -2.24
CA LEU A 245 14.75 -5.35 -1.67
C LEU A 245 15.54 -6.38 -0.88
N ARG A 246 16.75 -6.72 -1.35
CA ARG A 246 17.61 -7.70 -0.70
C ARG A 246 18.23 -7.13 0.56
N ALA A 247 18.46 -7.99 1.54
CA ALA A 247 19.13 -7.60 2.79
C ALA A 247 20.48 -6.89 2.54
N SER A 248 21.21 -7.31 1.51
CA SER A 248 22.49 -6.72 1.11
C SER A 248 22.38 -5.33 0.47
N GLU A 249 21.20 -4.95 -0.01
CA GLU A 249 20.94 -3.63 -0.58
C GLU A 249 20.59 -2.59 0.51
N ILE A 250 20.25 -3.03 1.73
CA ILE A 250 19.74 -2.16 2.79
C ILE A 250 20.91 -1.45 3.49
N PRO A 251 20.99 -0.12 3.42
CA PRO A 251 22.00 0.64 4.16
C PRO A 251 21.80 0.49 5.66
N GLN A 252 22.90 0.46 6.41
CA GLN A 252 22.90 0.35 7.86
C GLN A 252 23.70 1.49 8.48
N VAL A 253 23.20 2.04 9.57
CA VAL A 253 23.92 2.99 10.42
C VAL A 253 24.08 2.43 11.83
N THR A 254 25.20 2.75 12.46
CA THR A 254 25.51 2.35 13.83
C THR A 254 25.83 3.61 14.64
N THR A 255 25.20 3.75 15.80
CA THR A 255 25.30 4.94 16.67
C THR A 255 25.51 4.53 18.13
N ASP A 256 25.63 5.52 19.03
CA ASP A 256 25.79 5.32 20.48
C ASP A 256 26.92 4.33 20.81
N ASP A 257 28.13 4.64 20.33
CA ASP A 257 29.35 3.85 20.52
C ASP A 257 29.22 2.37 20.10
N GLY A 258 28.43 2.08 19.07
CA GLY A 258 28.26 0.71 18.56
C GLY A 258 27.15 -0.09 19.24
N LYS A 259 26.33 0.56 20.07
CA LYS A 259 25.24 -0.10 20.80
C LYS A 259 23.90 -0.05 20.08
N VAL A 260 23.73 0.86 19.13
CA VAL A 260 22.52 1.00 18.33
C VAL A 260 22.86 0.68 16.88
N THR A 261 22.11 -0.23 16.29
CA THR A 261 22.20 -0.61 14.87
C THR A 261 20.84 -0.40 14.21
N ILE A 262 20.83 0.35 13.11
CA ILE A 262 19.60 0.73 12.39
C ILE A 262 19.77 0.33 10.94
N LYS A 263 18.91 -0.58 10.46
CA LYS A 263 18.74 -0.84 9.03
C LYS A 263 17.74 0.17 8.46
N VAL A 264 18.17 0.95 7.48
CA VAL A 264 17.36 2.00 6.86
C VAL A 264 16.65 1.41 5.64
N ILE A 265 15.56 0.66 5.89
CA ILE A 265 14.79 -0.03 4.85
C ILE A 265 14.17 0.98 3.89
N SER A 266 13.50 2.00 4.44
CA SER A 266 13.00 3.15 3.69
C SER A 266 13.06 4.41 4.55
N GLY A 267 13.36 5.56 3.93
CA GLY A 267 13.57 6.84 4.61
C GLY A 267 15.03 7.14 4.90
N GLN A 268 15.30 7.79 6.04
CA GLN A 268 16.64 8.19 6.47
C GLN A 268 16.85 7.99 7.97
N SER A 269 18.07 7.67 8.37
CA SER A 269 18.50 7.72 9.77
C SER A 269 19.95 8.19 9.89
N HIS A 270 20.20 9.19 10.74
CA HIS A 270 21.54 9.68 11.07
C HIS A 270 22.44 9.96 9.85
N GLY A 271 21.88 10.64 8.84
CA GLY A 271 22.59 11.00 7.60
C GLY A 271 22.74 9.87 6.58
N VAL A 272 22.14 8.70 6.82
CA VAL A 272 22.11 7.58 5.87
C VAL A 272 20.73 7.42 5.28
N ASP A 273 20.62 7.59 3.96
CA ASP A 273 19.40 7.40 3.18
C ASP A 273 19.24 5.95 2.70
N SER A 274 17.99 5.51 2.59
CA SER A 274 17.60 4.23 2.00
C SER A 274 17.69 4.20 0.47
N VAL A 275 17.47 3.01 -0.10
CA VAL A 275 17.18 2.85 -1.53
C VAL A 275 15.85 3.55 -1.87
N LYS A 276 15.80 4.26 -3.01
CA LYS A 276 14.63 5.03 -3.45
C LYS A 276 13.62 4.18 -4.23
N ASP A 277 12.44 4.77 -4.46
CA ASP A 277 11.37 4.27 -5.34
C ASP A 277 10.73 2.92 -4.94
N LEU A 278 10.77 2.57 -3.66
CA LEU A 278 10.26 1.30 -3.13
C LEU A 278 8.72 1.20 -3.10
N ALA A 279 8.03 2.28 -2.74
CA ALA A 279 6.58 2.34 -2.55
C ALA A 279 6.01 3.63 -3.16
N TYR A 280 4.74 3.63 -3.57
CA TYR A 280 4.08 4.84 -4.05
C TYR A 280 3.64 5.75 -2.90
N THR A 281 3.15 5.16 -1.82
CA THR A 281 2.82 5.93 -0.61
C THR A 281 4.10 6.12 0.21
N PRO A 282 4.50 7.37 0.53
CA PRO A 282 5.69 7.60 1.33
C PRO A 282 5.59 6.92 2.69
N VAL A 283 6.52 6.00 2.92
CA VAL A 283 6.63 5.21 4.14
C VAL A 283 8.11 5.05 4.51
N TRP A 284 8.43 5.32 5.76
CA TRP A 284 9.72 5.06 6.37
C TRP A 284 9.61 3.81 7.22
N ILE A 285 10.59 2.93 7.10
CA ILE A 285 10.69 1.68 7.85
C ILE A 285 12.14 1.57 8.30
N LEU A 286 12.33 1.47 9.61
CA LEU A 286 13.62 1.27 10.25
C LEU A 286 13.56 0.00 11.09
N ASP A 287 14.49 -0.93 10.90
CA ASP A 287 14.68 -2.09 11.79
C ASP A 287 15.84 -1.78 12.73
N VAL A 288 15.52 -1.61 14.01
CA VAL A 288 16.41 -1.08 15.03
C VAL A 288 16.73 -2.18 16.03
N THR A 289 18.02 -2.38 16.30
CA THR A 289 18.53 -3.23 17.38
C THR A 289 19.36 -2.39 18.35
N MET A 290 19.04 -2.50 19.64
CA MET A 290 19.61 -1.67 20.71
C MET A 290 20.12 -2.55 21.87
N LYS A 291 21.39 -2.39 22.24
CA LYS A 291 22.00 -3.10 23.37
C LYS A 291 21.61 -2.49 24.73
N PRO A 292 21.71 -3.24 25.85
CA PRO A 292 21.51 -2.68 27.18
C PRO A 292 22.32 -1.41 27.44
N GLY A 293 21.68 -0.40 28.03
CA GLY A 293 22.28 0.89 28.34
C GLY A 293 22.47 1.82 27.15
N SER A 294 21.78 1.55 26.03
CA SER A 294 21.85 2.38 24.83
C SER A 294 20.73 3.40 24.74
N LYS A 295 20.97 4.43 23.94
CA LYS A 295 20.01 5.51 23.67
C LYS A 295 19.96 5.86 22.18
N MET A 296 18.78 6.19 21.70
CA MET A 296 18.53 6.60 20.32
C MET A 296 17.53 7.75 20.28
N VAL A 297 17.80 8.72 19.42
CA VAL A 297 16.86 9.78 19.05
C VAL A 297 16.68 9.69 17.53
N GLN A 298 15.47 9.40 17.07
CA GLN A 298 15.18 9.25 15.65
C GLN A 298 14.28 10.39 15.16
N PRO A 299 14.79 11.27 14.27
CA PRO A 299 13.95 12.20 13.55
C PRO A 299 12.93 11.49 12.65
N LEU A 300 11.72 12.01 12.61
CA LEU A 300 10.65 11.56 11.70
C LEU A 300 10.04 12.78 11.00
N PRO A 301 9.56 12.64 9.75
CA PRO A 301 8.89 13.73 9.05
C PRO A 301 7.70 14.27 9.85
N GLU A 302 7.62 15.60 10.00
CA GLU A 302 6.54 16.24 10.77
C GLU A 302 5.15 15.92 10.18
N GLY A 303 4.16 15.72 11.05
CA GLY A 303 2.78 15.41 10.66
C GLY A 303 2.56 13.98 10.15
N TRP A 304 3.61 13.19 9.96
CA TRP A 304 3.45 11.78 9.59
C TRP A 304 2.87 10.97 10.74
N ASN A 305 2.02 10.00 10.44
CA ASN A 305 1.60 9.01 11.43
C ASN A 305 2.75 8.03 11.65
N ALA A 306 3.02 7.68 12.91
CA ALA A 306 4.16 6.83 13.25
C ALA A 306 3.82 5.82 14.35
N PHE A 307 4.46 4.66 14.28
CA PHE A 307 4.39 3.64 15.31
C PHE A 307 5.70 2.84 15.41
N ALA A 308 5.95 2.28 16.59
CA ALA A 308 6.96 1.24 16.78
C ALA A 308 6.29 -0.10 17.09
N TYR A 309 6.91 -1.21 16.68
CA TYR A 309 6.48 -2.54 17.05
C TYR A 309 7.65 -3.37 17.58
N THR A 310 7.57 -3.77 18.85
CA THR A 310 8.64 -4.46 19.55
C THR A 310 8.70 -5.93 19.15
N LEU A 311 9.77 -6.33 18.48
CA LEU A 311 10.02 -7.69 18.01
C LEU A 311 10.65 -8.56 19.10
N GLU A 312 11.61 -8.01 19.84
CA GLU A 312 12.37 -8.71 20.89
C GLU A 312 12.78 -7.74 22.00
N GLY A 313 12.95 -8.28 23.21
CA GLY A 313 13.36 -7.50 24.37
C GLY A 313 12.35 -6.44 24.81
N ASP A 314 12.81 -5.55 25.69
CA ASP A 314 12.03 -4.44 26.22
C ASP A 314 12.77 -3.12 25.92
N ALA A 315 12.02 -2.08 25.58
CA ALA A 315 12.56 -0.74 25.39
C ALA A 315 11.71 0.31 26.11
N LEU A 316 12.34 1.42 26.48
CA LEU A 316 11.69 2.62 27.00
C LEU A 316 11.47 3.58 25.83
N PHE A 317 10.22 3.93 25.56
CA PHE A 317 9.87 4.93 24.55
C PHE A 317 9.46 6.25 25.23
N GLY A 318 9.80 7.37 24.60
CA GLY A 318 9.48 8.71 25.11
C GLY A 318 10.66 9.38 25.83
N ASP A 319 10.46 10.63 26.26
CA ASP A 319 11.49 11.45 26.87
C ASP A 319 11.13 11.86 28.31
N GLY A 320 12.15 12.04 29.16
CA GLY A 320 12.00 12.41 30.57
C GLY A 320 11.01 11.53 31.34
N GLU A 321 10.09 12.18 32.07
CA GLU A 321 9.06 11.52 32.88
C GLU A 321 7.95 10.84 32.05
N SER A 322 7.87 11.12 30.74
CA SER A 322 6.89 10.49 29.84
C SER A 322 7.30 9.11 29.34
N LYS A 323 8.50 8.65 29.72
CA LYS A 323 9.04 7.36 29.33
C LYS A 323 8.11 6.23 29.73
N ARG A 324 7.85 5.34 28.78
CA ARG A 324 7.06 4.13 29.00
C ARG A 324 7.86 2.90 28.61
N LYS A 325 7.98 1.96 29.55
CA LYS A 325 8.52 0.63 29.26
C LYS A 325 7.53 -0.13 28.39
N VAL A 326 8.03 -0.70 27.30
CA VAL A 326 7.26 -1.44 26.30
C VAL A 326 7.92 -2.78 26.06
N GLU A 327 7.15 -3.84 26.27
CA GLU A 327 7.61 -5.23 26.16
C GLU A 327 7.42 -5.77 24.74
N GLN A 328 7.99 -6.94 24.48
CA GLN A 328 7.81 -7.69 23.25
C GLN A 328 6.34 -7.78 22.79
N TYR A 329 6.13 -7.73 21.47
CA TYR A 329 4.85 -7.80 20.76
C TYR A 329 3.87 -6.64 21.01
N HIS A 330 4.31 -5.58 21.66
CA HIS A 330 3.52 -4.37 21.78
C HIS A 330 3.74 -3.44 20.58
N ASN A 331 2.67 -2.73 20.22
CA ASN A 331 2.71 -1.59 19.32
C ASN A 331 2.67 -0.30 20.14
N VAL A 332 3.51 0.65 19.79
CA VAL A 332 3.58 2.01 20.35
C VAL A 332 3.16 2.97 19.27
N VAL A 333 2.02 3.63 19.43
CA VAL A 333 1.53 4.65 18.51
C VAL A 333 1.93 6.00 19.05
N PHE A 334 2.53 6.82 18.20
CA PHE A 334 2.93 8.18 18.53
C PHE A 334 1.89 9.18 18.05
N GLU A 335 1.80 10.31 18.74
CA GLU A 335 1.10 11.47 18.19
C GLU A 335 1.86 12.03 16.97
N PRO A 336 1.15 12.64 16.00
CA PRO A 336 1.79 13.24 14.83
C PRO A 336 2.57 14.52 15.18
N GLU A 337 2.23 15.19 16.28
CA GLU A 337 2.96 16.34 16.80
C GLU A 337 4.32 15.94 17.35
N GLY A 338 5.34 16.72 17.02
CA GLY A 338 6.72 16.45 17.38
C GLY A 338 7.54 15.88 16.21
N THR A 339 8.85 15.94 16.37
CA THR A 339 9.81 15.75 15.29
C THR A 339 10.76 14.58 15.52
N VAL A 340 10.81 14.04 16.74
CA VAL A 340 11.70 12.92 17.10
C VAL A 340 11.01 11.87 17.97
N VAL A 341 11.49 10.63 17.90
CA VAL A 341 11.17 9.55 18.84
C VAL A 341 12.41 9.22 19.66
N HIS A 342 12.28 9.27 20.99
CA HIS A 342 13.32 8.85 21.93
C HIS A 342 13.11 7.39 22.31
N VAL A 343 14.20 6.61 22.29
CA VAL A 343 14.21 5.22 22.73
C VAL A 343 15.44 4.98 23.59
N GLU A 344 15.27 4.24 24.68
CA GLU A 344 16.36 3.78 25.54
C GLU A 344 16.19 2.30 25.88
N VAL A 345 17.30 1.61 26.12
CA VAL A 345 17.29 0.28 26.73
C VAL A 345 17.97 0.37 28.08
N GLU A 346 17.29 -0.09 29.13
CA GLU A 346 17.82 -0.09 30.49
C GLU A 346 19.19 -0.79 30.57
N PRO A 347 20.19 -0.24 31.28
CA PRO A 347 21.48 -0.92 31.48
C PRO A 347 21.36 -2.29 32.16
N SER A 348 20.28 -2.49 32.93
CA SER A 348 19.96 -3.74 33.61
C SER A 348 19.25 -4.76 32.71
N ALA A 349 18.92 -4.41 31.47
CA ALA A 349 18.24 -5.32 30.54
C ALA A 349 19.12 -6.55 30.24
N VAL A 350 18.49 -7.73 30.21
CA VAL A 350 19.18 -9.01 29.99
C VAL A 350 19.32 -9.33 28.50
N LYS A 351 18.45 -8.76 27.65
CA LYS A 351 18.42 -8.95 26.20
C LYS A 351 18.54 -7.60 25.49
N GLU A 352 19.05 -7.63 24.28
CA GLU A 352 18.91 -6.50 23.35
C GLU A 352 17.42 -6.27 23.04
N ALA A 353 17.06 -5.03 22.77
CA ALA A 353 15.74 -4.69 22.26
C ALA A 353 15.82 -4.62 20.73
N ARG A 354 14.85 -5.23 20.04
CA ARG A 354 14.67 -5.10 18.60
C ARG A 354 13.25 -4.67 18.29
N PHE A 355 13.10 -3.66 17.46
CA PHE A 355 11.80 -3.16 17.04
C PHE A 355 11.87 -2.58 15.63
N VAL A 356 10.73 -2.55 14.95
CA VAL A 356 10.58 -1.71 13.76
C VAL A 356 9.99 -0.37 14.17
N LEU A 357 10.51 0.72 13.61
CA LEU A 357 9.92 2.05 13.71
C LEU A 357 9.46 2.45 12.31
N VAL A 358 8.16 2.73 12.18
CA VAL A 358 7.49 2.96 10.91
C VAL A 358 6.77 4.30 10.95
N ALA A 359 6.93 5.11 9.91
CA ALA A 359 6.22 6.37 9.75
C ALA A 359 5.70 6.50 8.31
N GLY A 360 4.54 7.11 8.10
CA GLY A 360 3.95 7.22 6.77
C GLY A 360 3.12 8.49 6.63
N THR A 361 3.06 9.01 5.40
CA THR A 361 2.23 10.18 5.07
C THR A 361 0.75 9.83 5.25
N PRO A 362 0.01 10.51 6.15
CA PRO A 362 -1.42 10.32 6.28
C PRO A 362 -2.11 10.73 4.97
N LEU A 363 -3.05 9.91 4.51
CA LEU A 363 -3.85 10.19 3.34
C LEU A 363 -5.19 10.75 3.82
N ASN A 364 -5.51 11.98 3.40
CA ASN A 364 -6.79 12.59 3.71
C ASN A 364 -7.85 12.11 2.71
N GLN A 365 -8.22 10.83 2.80
CA GLN A 365 -9.17 10.19 1.91
C GLN A 365 -10.08 9.19 2.66
N PRO A 366 -11.29 8.92 2.14
CA PRO A 366 -12.12 7.85 2.67
C PRO A 366 -11.45 6.49 2.47
N VAL A 367 -11.56 5.60 3.45
CA VAL A 367 -11.08 4.21 3.35
C VAL A 367 -12.25 3.26 3.60
N VAL A 368 -12.56 2.44 2.60
CA VAL A 368 -13.53 1.36 2.67
C VAL A 368 -12.80 0.06 2.39
N GLN A 369 -12.61 -0.73 3.45
CA GLN A 369 -11.97 -2.04 3.38
C GLN A 369 -13.02 -3.14 3.53
N TYR A 370 -13.02 -4.09 2.58
CA TYR A 370 -13.76 -5.32 2.70
C TYR A 370 -12.87 -6.48 2.28
N GLY A 371 -12.42 -7.26 3.27
CA GLY A 371 -11.44 -8.31 3.03
C GLY A 371 -10.16 -7.72 2.43
N PRO A 372 -9.77 -8.11 1.20
CA PRO A 372 -8.52 -7.71 0.62
C PRO A 372 -8.65 -6.56 -0.39
N PHE A 373 -9.85 -5.99 -0.52
CA PHE A 373 -10.13 -4.83 -1.37
C PHE A 373 -10.22 -3.59 -0.49
N VAL A 374 -9.39 -2.59 -0.80
CA VAL A 374 -9.31 -1.32 -0.06
C VAL A 374 -9.47 -0.16 -1.02
N LEU A 375 -10.69 0.39 -1.08
CA LEU A 375 -11.06 1.45 -2.02
C LEU A 375 -11.66 2.63 -1.25
N ASN A 376 -12.13 3.67 -1.95
CA ASN A 376 -12.63 4.89 -1.30
C ASN A 376 -14.16 4.93 -1.14
N SER A 377 -14.91 4.00 -1.73
CA SER A 377 -16.36 3.92 -1.58
C SER A 377 -16.88 2.47 -1.54
N LYS A 378 -18.10 2.27 -1.02
CA LYS A 378 -18.77 0.96 -1.02
C LYS A 378 -19.03 0.46 -2.44
N ASP A 379 -19.34 1.36 -3.37
CA ASP A 379 -19.57 1.03 -4.78
C ASP A 379 -18.28 0.56 -5.46
N ASP A 380 -17.13 1.19 -5.15
CA ASP A 380 -15.84 0.77 -5.70
C ASP A 380 -15.43 -0.61 -5.18
N VAL A 381 -15.64 -0.88 -3.88
CA VAL A 381 -15.40 -2.21 -3.29
C VAL A 381 -16.30 -3.25 -3.93
N TYR A 382 -17.58 -2.92 -4.11
CA TYR A 382 -18.51 -3.81 -4.79
C TYR A 382 -18.08 -4.11 -6.24
N GLN A 383 -17.65 -3.07 -6.98
CA GLN A 383 -17.12 -3.24 -8.33
C GLN A 383 -15.86 -4.11 -8.32
N ALA A 384 -14.97 -3.97 -7.33
CA ALA A 384 -13.80 -4.82 -7.18
C ALA A 384 -14.13 -6.30 -6.99
N ILE A 385 -15.19 -6.60 -6.22
CA ILE A 385 -15.67 -7.97 -6.06
C ILE A 385 -16.22 -8.51 -7.38
N MET A 386 -16.98 -7.71 -8.13
CA MET A 386 -17.51 -8.11 -9.45
C MET A 386 -16.39 -8.34 -10.47
N ASP A 387 -15.39 -7.46 -10.49
CA ASP A 387 -14.23 -7.54 -11.37
C ASP A 387 -13.40 -8.80 -11.09
N TYR A 388 -13.14 -9.10 -9.81
CA TYR A 388 -12.46 -10.31 -9.40
C TYR A 388 -13.22 -11.58 -9.81
N GLN A 389 -14.54 -11.63 -9.57
CA GLN A 389 -15.37 -12.79 -9.96
C GLN A 389 -15.51 -12.94 -11.48
N GLY A 390 -15.51 -11.83 -12.21
CA GLY A 390 -15.63 -11.79 -13.67
C GLY A 390 -14.31 -11.95 -14.42
N PHE A 391 -13.18 -11.90 -13.71
CA PHE A 391 -11.83 -11.76 -14.30
C PHE A 391 -11.76 -10.57 -15.26
N ALA A 392 -12.07 -9.38 -14.77
CA ALA A 392 -12.11 -8.14 -15.55
C ALA A 392 -11.39 -6.99 -14.81
N ASN A 393 -11.09 -5.93 -15.55
CA ASN A 393 -10.61 -4.64 -15.05
C ASN A 393 -9.40 -4.74 -14.09
N GLY A 394 -8.45 -5.61 -14.38
CA GLY A 394 -7.25 -5.84 -13.58
C GLY A 394 -7.10 -7.30 -13.16
N PHE A 395 -8.18 -8.08 -13.17
CA PHE A 395 -8.16 -9.51 -12.81
C PHE A 395 -8.22 -10.47 -14.00
N GLU A 396 -8.04 -10.00 -15.23
CA GLU A 396 -8.15 -10.81 -16.47
C GLU A 396 -7.21 -12.02 -16.45
N ARG A 397 -5.99 -11.84 -15.93
CA ARG A 397 -4.97 -12.89 -15.83
C ARG A 397 -5.31 -13.98 -14.82
N GLY A 398 -6.25 -13.73 -13.92
CA GLY A 398 -6.66 -14.69 -12.89
C GLY A 398 -7.49 -15.87 -13.38
N ARG A 399 -8.06 -15.79 -14.59
CA ARG A 399 -9.07 -16.77 -15.08
C ARG A 399 -8.57 -18.21 -15.03
N ASP A 400 -7.37 -18.39 -15.56
CA ASP A 400 -6.71 -19.68 -15.74
C ASP A 400 -5.40 -19.77 -14.95
N TRP A 401 -5.16 -18.80 -14.05
CA TRP A 401 -3.99 -18.80 -13.20
C TRP A 401 -4.18 -19.76 -12.01
N GLU A 402 -3.13 -20.53 -11.75
CA GLU A 402 -2.99 -21.38 -10.59
C GLU A 402 -1.55 -21.25 -10.11
N SER A 403 -1.39 -21.09 -8.80
CA SER A 403 -0.07 -21.02 -8.18
C SER A 403 0.65 -22.38 -8.23
N GLU A 404 1.85 -22.44 -8.81
CA GLU A 404 2.76 -23.58 -8.70
C GLU A 404 3.21 -23.84 -7.25
N ILE A 405 3.56 -22.80 -6.50
CA ILE A 405 4.02 -22.94 -5.10
C ILE A 405 2.86 -23.33 -4.16
N GLY A 406 1.63 -22.89 -4.48
CA GLY A 406 0.42 -23.20 -3.74
C GLY A 406 -0.04 -24.66 -3.87
N LYS A 407 0.35 -25.37 -4.94
CA LYS A 407 0.02 -26.80 -5.14
C LYS A 407 0.52 -27.69 -3.99
N SER A 408 1.60 -27.30 -3.33
CA SER A 408 2.16 -28.02 -2.17
C SER A 408 1.20 -28.18 -0.98
N MET A 409 0.09 -27.43 -0.97
CA MET A 409 -0.91 -27.44 0.10
C MET A 409 -2.14 -28.30 -0.22
N LYS A 410 -2.21 -28.89 -1.42
CA LYS A 410 -3.32 -29.76 -1.85
C LYS A 410 -3.04 -31.22 -1.45
N HIS A 411 -3.18 -31.52 -0.16
CA HIS A 411 -3.12 -32.89 0.36
C HIS A 411 -4.32 -33.21 1.24
#